data_AF-A0A651HMW1-F1
#
_entry.id   AF-A0A651HMW1-F1
#
_cell.length_a   1.000
_cell.length_b   1.000
_cell.length_c   1.000
_cell.angle_alpha   90.00
_cell.angle_beta   90.00
_cell.angle_gamma   90.00
#
_symmetry.space_group_name_H-M   'P 1'
#
loop_
_entity.id
_entity.type
_entity.pdbx_description
1 polymer ?
#
loop_
_entity_poly.entity_id
_entity_poly.type
_entity_poly.pdbx_seq_one_letter_code
_entity_poly.pdbx_strand_id
1 'polypeptide(L)'
;MKLAIVGTGKMGRAVEAAAAARGHTVTTVVAGRENAQGKALTAERLAGAEVVVEFTRPDAVVANLERLADLGVPTVTGTTGWLEQLPQVTARIQAGKGALLHAANFSLGVQLLLRAAREMARALRGQPDFDATLLEWHHREKLDAPSGTALKLQEALAGEDPERIWPITSVRTGWIPGTHALEVDGRFETLSLVHTVRDRGVFADGAVAAAEWLRGRQGVYTFEDILSGGES
;
A
#
# COMPACT_ATOMS: atom_id res chain seq x y z
N MET A 1 12.69 -9.30 13.65
CA MET A 1 12.92 -10.06 12.39
C MET A 1 14.10 -9.47 11.65
N LYS A 2 14.71 -10.23 10.77
CA LYS A 2 15.75 -9.80 9.86
C LYS A 2 15.12 -9.47 8.52
N LEU A 3 15.29 -8.25 8.03
CA LEU A 3 14.75 -7.85 6.73
C LEU A 3 15.81 -7.22 5.85
N ALA A 4 15.65 -7.38 4.54
CA ALA A 4 16.46 -6.71 3.54
C ALA A 4 15.63 -5.59 2.88
N ILE A 5 16.29 -4.51 2.46
CA ILE A 5 15.63 -3.40 1.78
C ILE A 5 16.17 -3.28 0.36
N VAL A 6 15.28 -3.23 -0.63
CA VAL A 6 15.62 -2.99 -2.03
C VAL A 6 15.11 -1.59 -2.41
N GLY A 7 16.05 -0.68 -2.62
CA GLY A 7 15.79 0.73 -2.86
C GLY A 7 16.23 1.64 -1.70
N THR A 8 17.05 2.64 -2.03
CA THR A 8 17.64 3.59 -1.05
C THR A 8 17.01 4.98 -1.09
N GLY A 9 15.83 5.09 -1.70
CA GLY A 9 15.07 6.34 -1.77
C GLY A 9 14.59 6.83 -0.39
N LYS A 10 13.79 7.90 -0.39
CA LYS A 10 13.18 8.44 0.84
C LYS A 10 12.41 7.35 1.60
N MET A 11 11.68 6.50 0.87
CA MET A 11 10.90 5.41 1.45
C MET A 11 11.77 4.31 2.05
N GLY A 12 12.82 3.86 1.35
CA GLY A 12 13.74 2.84 1.87
C GLY A 12 14.41 3.25 3.19
N ARG A 13 14.86 4.51 3.30
CA ARG A 13 15.40 5.06 4.56
C ARG A 13 14.35 5.14 5.68
N ALA A 14 13.11 5.49 5.34
CA ALA A 14 12.03 5.53 6.31
C ALA A 14 11.67 4.11 6.81
N VAL A 15 11.68 3.12 5.92
CA VAL A 15 11.51 1.69 6.28
C VAL A 15 12.63 1.22 7.20
N GLU A 16 13.88 1.58 6.92
CA GLU A 16 15.03 1.25 7.78
C GLU A 16 14.85 1.82 9.19
N ALA A 17 14.45 3.09 9.31
CA ALA A 17 14.17 3.72 10.59
C ALA A 17 12.97 3.07 11.31
N ALA A 18 11.88 2.76 10.60
CA ALA A 18 10.71 2.10 11.15
C ALA A 18 11.03 0.66 11.61
N ALA A 19 11.85 -0.07 10.86
CA ALA A 19 12.32 -1.39 11.22
C ALA A 19 13.11 -1.37 12.53
N ALA A 20 14.04 -0.42 12.69
CA ALA A 20 14.80 -0.24 13.91
C ALA A 20 13.89 0.13 15.10
N ALA A 21 12.94 1.06 14.90
CA ALA A 21 11.99 1.48 15.93
C ALA A 21 11.11 0.34 16.44
N ARG A 22 10.81 -0.65 15.58
CA ARG A 22 10.03 -1.86 15.91
C ARG A 22 10.89 -3.04 16.37
N GLY A 23 12.22 -2.85 16.54
CA GLY A 23 13.12 -3.89 17.04
C GLY A 23 13.53 -4.95 16.00
N HIS A 24 13.41 -4.64 14.70
CA HIS A 24 13.92 -5.48 13.62
C HIS A 24 15.33 -5.06 13.21
N THR A 25 16.03 -5.97 12.54
CA THR A 25 17.38 -5.74 12.03
C THR A 25 17.35 -5.70 10.52
N VAL A 26 17.91 -4.64 9.92
CA VAL A 26 18.14 -4.58 8.47
C VAL A 26 19.44 -5.30 8.16
N THR A 27 19.39 -6.44 7.47
CA THR A 27 20.58 -7.26 7.17
C THR A 27 21.37 -6.73 5.98
N THR A 28 20.67 -6.17 5.00
CA THR A 28 21.28 -5.59 3.81
C THR A 28 20.36 -4.53 3.21
N VAL A 29 20.98 -3.56 2.54
CA VAL A 29 20.30 -2.58 1.71
C VAL A 29 20.90 -2.66 0.31
N VAL A 30 20.04 -2.78 -0.69
CA VAL A 30 20.41 -2.91 -2.10
C VAL A 30 20.02 -1.62 -2.82
N ALA A 31 21.01 -0.89 -3.32
CA ALA A 31 20.79 0.34 -4.06
C ALA A 31 20.46 0.06 -5.54
N GLY A 32 19.65 0.94 -6.16
CA GLY A 32 19.30 0.78 -7.58
C GLY A 32 20.52 0.80 -8.53
N ARG A 33 21.56 1.59 -8.21
CA ARG A 33 22.78 1.74 -9.03
C ARG A 33 23.59 0.45 -9.20
N GLU A 34 23.48 -0.46 -8.25
CA GLU A 34 24.18 -1.76 -8.26
C GLU A 34 23.25 -2.91 -8.66
N ASN A 35 21.94 -2.66 -8.72
CA ASN A 35 20.92 -3.67 -8.93
C ASN A 35 20.25 -3.58 -10.30
N ALA A 36 21.07 -3.48 -11.35
CA ALA A 36 20.57 -3.50 -12.71
C ALA A 36 19.83 -4.82 -12.98
N GLN A 37 18.55 -4.75 -13.34
CA GLN A 37 17.70 -5.91 -13.63
C GLN A 37 17.70 -6.98 -12.51
N GLY A 38 17.75 -6.56 -11.24
CA GLY A 38 17.73 -7.50 -10.11
C GLY A 38 19.04 -8.27 -9.87
N LYS A 39 20.12 -7.99 -10.61
CA LYS A 39 21.38 -8.78 -10.54
C LYS A 39 22.07 -8.76 -9.17
N ALA A 40 21.85 -7.74 -8.35
CA ALA A 40 22.41 -7.68 -7.00
C ALA A 40 21.62 -8.50 -5.98
N LEU A 41 20.42 -8.97 -6.34
CA LEU A 41 19.59 -9.82 -5.49
C LEU A 41 20.07 -11.26 -5.66
N THR A 42 21.03 -11.67 -4.82
CA THR A 42 21.58 -13.03 -4.79
C THR A 42 21.29 -13.70 -3.46
N ALA A 43 21.36 -15.04 -3.43
CA ALA A 43 21.15 -15.82 -2.21
C ALA A 43 22.15 -15.44 -1.11
N GLU A 44 23.40 -15.16 -1.48
CA GLU A 44 24.46 -14.76 -0.56
C GLU A 44 24.18 -13.38 0.05
N ARG A 45 23.75 -12.42 -0.78
CA ARG A 45 23.48 -11.06 -0.30
C ARG A 45 22.24 -10.98 0.59
N LEU A 46 21.24 -11.81 0.29
CA LEU A 46 19.99 -11.90 1.05
C LEU A 46 20.06 -12.93 2.19
N ALA A 47 21.24 -13.54 2.42
CA ALA A 47 21.40 -14.58 3.42
C ALA A 47 20.94 -14.10 4.81
N GLY A 48 20.00 -14.85 5.39
CA GLY A 48 19.43 -14.56 6.70
C GLY A 48 18.35 -13.48 6.74
N ALA A 49 17.97 -12.88 5.61
CA ALA A 49 16.76 -12.06 5.53
C ALA A 49 15.51 -12.97 5.54
N GLU A 50 14.58 -12.69 6.44
CA GLU A 50 13.29 -13.40 6.54
C GLU A 50 12.24 -12.81 5.58
N VAL A 51 12.40 -11.54 5.20
CA VAL A 51 11.51 -10.81 4.30
C VAL A 51 12.28 -9.68 3.62
N VAL A 52 11.87 -9.31 2.41
CA VAL A 52 12.41 -8.18 1.65
C VAL A 52 11.36 -7.09 1.56
N VAL A 53 11.76 -5.85 1.77
CA VAL A 53 10.92 -4.67 1.55
C VAL A 53 11.43 -3.92 0.32
N GLU A 54 10.59 -3.86 -0.71
CA GLU A 54 10.91 -3.39 -2.05
C GLU A 54 10.21 -2.05 -2.34
N PHE A 55 11.03 -1.01 -2.51
CA PHE A 55 10.60 0.34 -2.89
C PHE A 55 11.58 0.93 -3.90
N THR A 56 11.40 0.57 -5.16
CA THR A 56 12.21 1.07 -6.28
C THR A 56 11.40 1.92 -7.24
N ARG A 57 11.56 1.71 -8.54
CA ARG A 57 10.95 2.45 -9.63
C ARG A 57 10.14 1.50 -10.51
N PRO A 58 9.12 1.99 -11.23
CA PRO A 58 8.25 1.13 -12.07
C PRO A 58 9.01 0.28 -13.10
N ASP A 59 10.14 0.77 -13.60
CA ASP A 59 10.99 0.05 -14.57
C ASP A 59 11.93 -0.99 -13.95
N ALA A 60 12.08 -1.02 -12.62
CA ALA A 60 12.95 -1.96 -11.90
C ALA A 60 12.18 -3.02 -11.10
N VAL A 61 10.96 -2.71 -10.64
CA VAL A 61 10.20 -3.57 -9.73
C VAL A 61 9.95 -4.97 -10.30
N VAL A 62 9.55 -5.11 -11.56
CA VAL A 62 9.22 -6.44 -12.12
C VAL A 62 10.45 -7.34 -12.07
N ALA A 63 11.61 -6.87 -12.53
CA ALA A 63 12.86 -7.65 -12.48
C ALA A 63 13.28 -8.00 -11.04
N ASN A 64 13.05 -7.09 -10.08
CA ASN A 64 13.31 -7.38 -8.67
C ASN A 64 12.38 -8.48 -8.14
N LEU A 65 11.07 -8.35 -8.38
CA LEU A 65 10.06 -9.30 -7.90
C LEU A 65 10.27 -10.69 -8.48
N GLU A 66 10.57 -10.79 -9.78
CA GLU A 66 10.90 -12.07 -10.41
C GLU A 66 12.13 -12.71 -9.77
N ARG A 67 13.18 -11.93 -9.54
CA ARG A 67 14.40 -12.44 -8.93
C ARG A 67 14.19 -12.89 -7.48
N LEU A 68 13.40 -12.14 -6.71
CA LEU A 68 13.06 -12.48 -5.33
C LEU A 68 12.15 -13.72 -5.26
N ALA A 69 11.24 -13.86 -6.22
CA ALA A 69 10.42 -15.06 -6.38
C ALA A 69 11.26 -16.29 -6.66
N ASP A 70 12.24 -16.20 -7.58
CA ASP A 70 13.16 -17.30 -7.91
C ASP A 70 14.02 -17.73 -6.70
N LEU A 71 14.26 -16.81 -5.76
CA LEU A 71 14.98 -17.08 -4.50
C LEU A 71 14.05 -17.55 -3.36
N GLY A 72 12.73 -17.56 -3.57
CA GLY A 72 11.75 -17.97 -2.58
C GLY A 72 11.66 -17.04 -1.35
N VAL A 73 12.10 -15.78 -1.48
CA VAL A 73 12.14 -14.84 -0.34
C VAL A 73 10.82 -14.05 -0.26
N PRO A 74 10.09 -14.09 0.87
CA PRO A 74 8.90 -13.28 1.07
C PRO A 74 9.18 -11.79 0.82
N THR A 75 8.35 -11.14 0.01
CA THR A 75 8.60 -9.77 -0.44
C THR A 75 7.38 -8.89 -0.24
N VAL A 76 7.57 -7.74 0.40
CA VAL A 76 6.60 -6.64 0.45
C VAL A 76 7.03 -5.59 -0.56
N THR A 77 6.17 -5.23 -1.51
CA THR A 77 6.44 -4.13 -2.46
C THR A 77 5.43 -3.00 -2.33
N GLY A 78 5.95 -1.78 -2.30
CA GLY A 78 5.16 -0.56 -2.46
C GLY A 78 5.48 0.23 -3.71
N THR A 79 6.27 -0.34 -4.62
CA THR A 79 6.46 0.27 -5.93
C THR A 79 5.17 0.15 -6.74
N THR A 80 4.76 1.24 -7.40
CA THR A 80 3.55 1.29 -8.23
C THR A 80 3.89 1.13 -9.71
N GLY A 81 2.86 0.95 -10.57
CA GLY A 81 3.03 1.00 -12.03
C GLY A 81 3.48 -0.30 -12.69
N TRP A 82 3.20 -1.45 -12.07
CA TRP A 82 3.58 -2.77 -12.58
C TRP A 82 2.45 -3.83 -12.51
N LEU A 83 1.23 -3.42 -12.16
CA LEU A 83 0.13 -4.38 -11.93
C LEU A 83 -0.30 -5.15 -13.19
N GLU A 84 -0.01 -4.62 -14.38
CA GLU A 84 -0.19 -5.34 -15.64
C GLU A 84 0.66 -6.63 -15.71
N GLN A 85 1.78 -6.67 -14.99
CA GLN A 85 2.69 -7.81 -14.90
C GLN A 85 2.38 -8.72 -13.71
N LEU A 86 1.34 -8.43 -12.91
CA LEU A 86 0.96 -9.23 -11.75
C LEU A 86 0.76 -10.72 -12.07
N PRO A 87 0.07 -11.13 -13.16
CA PRO A 87 -0.10 -12.56 -13.47
C PRO A 87 1.23 -13.30 -13.64
N GLN A 88 2.19 -12.67 -14.32
CA GLN A 88 3.53 -13.22 -14.53
C GLN A 88 4.32 -13.36 -13.22
N VAL A 89 4.28 -12.32 -12.37
CA VAL A 89 4.95 -12.34 -11.07
C VAL A 89 4.31 -13.40 -10.15
N THR A 90 2.98 -13.49 -10.12
CA THR A 90 2.23 -14.48 -9.33
C THR A 90 2.64 -15.91 -9.69
N ALA A 91 2.73 -16.23 -10.98
CA ALA A 91 3.17 -17.55 -11.44
C ALA A 91 4.57 -17.91 -10.92
N ARG A 92 5.51 -16.96 -10.92
CA ARG A 92 6.85 -17.18 -10.36
C ARG A 92 6.86 -17.34 -8.85
N ILE A 93 6.08 -16.53 -8.13
CA ILE A 93 5.95 -16.62 -6.66
C ILE A 93 5.44 -18.02 -6.27
N GLN A 94 4.44 -18.53 -6.99
CA GLN A 94 3.91 -19.88 -6.78
C GLN A 94 4.95 -20.96 -7.08
N ALA A 95 5.67 -20.85 -8.20
CA ALA A 95 6.72 -21.81 -8.57
C ALA A 95 7.88 -21.85 -7.56
N GLY A 96 8.29 -20.69 -7.04
CA GLY A 96 9.34 -20.53 -6.04
C GLY A 96 8.89 -20.79 -4.60
N LYS A 97 7.60 -21.10 -4.36
CA LYS A 97 7.00 -21.20 -3.02
C LYS A 97 7.27 -19.97 -2.15
N GLY A 98 7.37 -18.81 -2.78
CA GLY A 98 7.62 -17.53 -2.13
C GLY A 98 6.32 -16.88 -1.64
N ALA A 99 6.44 -15.65 -1.16
CA ALA A 99 5.29 -14.82 -0.84
C ALA A 99 5.48 -13.40 -1.37
N LEU A 100 4.39 -12.77 -1.78
CA LEU A 100 4.35 -11.38 -2.21
C LEU A 100 3.21 -10.68 -1.50
N LEU A 101 3.49 -9.53 -0.91
CA LEU A 101 2.46 -8.57 -0.52
C LEU A 101 2.67 -7.28 -1.28
N HIS A 102 1.68 -6.85 -2.05
CA HIS A 102 1.77 -5.60 -2.79
C HIS A 102 0.66 -4.61 -2.37
N ALA A 103 1.05 -3.36 -2.17
CA ALA A 103 0.11 -2.28 -1.90
C ALA A 103 0.65 -0.95 -2.42
N ALA A 104 -0.20 -0.15 -3.06
CA ALA A 104 0.17 1.21 -3.46
C ALA A 104 0.16 2.20 -2.28
N ASN A 105 -0.38 1.81 -1.13
CA ASN A 105 -0.46 2.61 0.09
C ASN A 105 -0.39 1.70 1.31
N PHE A 106 0.60 1.91 2.17
CA PHE A 106 0.83 1.11 3.38
C PHE A 106 0.23 1.72 4.65
N SER A 107 -0.49 2.85 4.57
CA SER A 107 -1.20 3.38 5.73
C SER A 107 -2.35 2.45 6.11
N LEU A 108 -2.26 1.79 7.27
CA LEU A 108 -3.33 0.99 7.84
C LEU A 108 -4.64 1.79 7.96
N GLY A 109 -4.55 3.06 8.36
CA GLY A 109 -5.71 3.95 8.48
C GLY A 109 -6.41 4.20 7.14
N VAL A 110 -5.66 4.41 6.05
CA VAL A 110 -6.24 4.53 4.71
C VAL A 110 -6.91 3.22 4.29
N GLN A 111 -6.30 2.07 4.60
CA GLN A 111 -6.84 0.76 4.23
C GLN A 111 -8.14 0.46 4.98
N LEU A 112 -8.22 0.81 6.27
CA LEU A 112 -9.46 0.75 7.05
C LEU A 112 -10.54 1.68 6.49
N LEU A 113 -10.18 2.91 6.10
CA LEU A 113 -11.13 3.84 5.48
C LEU A 113 -11.64 3.32 4.13
N LEU A 114 -10.77 2.73 3.31
CA LEU A 114 -11.18 2.08 2.05
C LEU A 114 -12.15 0.92 2.29
N ARG A 115 -11.87 0.06 3.27
CA ARG A 115 -12.78 -1.02 3.65
C ARG A 115 -14.13 -0.47 4.13
N ALA A 116 -14.11 0.55 4.99
CA ALA A 116 -15.33 1.21 5.46
C ALA A 116 -16.13 1.83 4.30
N ALA A 117 -15.47 2.45 3.32
CA ALA A 117 -16.12 3.01 2.14
C ALA A 117 -16.83 1.93 1.31
N ARG A 118 -16.25 0.73 1.15
CA ARG A 118 -16.90 -0.39 0.45
C ARG A 118 -18.13 -0.89 1.20
N GLU A 119 -18.05 -1.02 2.53
CA GLU A 119 -19.22 -1.39 3.33
C GLU A 119 -20.31 -0.30 3.29
N MET A 120 -19.90 0.97 3.29
CA MET A 120 -20.82 2.10 3.13
C MET A 120 -21.53 2.06 1.78
N ALA A 121 -20.83 1.76 0.69
CA ALA A 121 -21.43 1.61 -0.64
C ALA A 121 -22.54 0.54 -0.65
N ARG A 122 -22.32 -0.58 0.04
CA ARG A 122 -23.33 -1.65 0.18
C ARG A 122 -24.52 -1.17 1.02
N ALA A 123 -24.26 -0.48 2.14
CA ALA A 123 -25.30 0.01 3.04
C ALA A 123 -26.18 1.12 2.42
N LEU A 124 -25.59 1.97 1.56
CA LEU A 124 -26.29 3.05 0.85
C LEU A 124 -27.12 2.57 -0.35
N ARG A 125 -27.02 1.29 -0.71
CA ARG A 125 -27.84 0.71 -1.79
C ARG A 125 -29.32 0.76 -1.40
N GLY A 126 -30.13 1.38 -2.25
CA GLY A 126 -31.56 1.52 -2.00
C GLY A 126 -31.94 2.60 -0.98
N GLN A 127 -30.99 3.46 -0.59
CA GLN A 127 -31.21 4.59 0.32
C GLN A 127 -31.15 5.91 -0.48
N PRO A 128 -32.23 6.31 -1.18
CA PRO A 128 -32.22 7.48 -2.06
C PRO A 128 -32.14 8.83 -1.31
N ASP A 129 -32.48 8.83 -0.02
CA ASP A 129 -32.46 10.02 0.83
C ASP A 129 -31.08 10.35 1.39
N PHE A 130 -30.05 9.55 1.04
CA PHE A 130 -28.67 9.76 1.44
C PHE A 130 -27.79 10.11 0.24
N ASP A 131 -26.99 11.15 0.43
CA ASP A 131 -25.92 11.56 -0.48
C ASP A 131 -24.56 11.35 0.18
N ALA A 132 -23.48 11.31 -0.59
CA ALA A 132 -22.14 11.13 -0.07
C ALA A 132 -21.12 12.01 -0.80
N THR A 133 -20.15 12.51 -0.05
CA THR A 133 -19.07 13.32 -0.62
C THR A 133 -17.73 12.94 0.01
N LEU A 134 -16.68 13.11 -0.78
CA LEU A 134 -15.31 12.94 -0.34
C LEU A 134 -14.63 14.29 -0.25
N LEU A 135 -14.01 14.57 0.89
CA LEU A 135 -13.17 15.75 1.06
C LEU A 135 -11.75 15.30 1.31
N GLU A 136 -10.78 16.03 0.74
CA GLU A 136 -9.38 15.80 1.02
C GLU A 136 -8.57 17.08 1.16
N TRP A 137 -7.57 17.03 2.05
CA TRP A 137 -6.65 18.12 2.30
C TRP A 137 -5.23 17.62 2.16
N HIS A 138 -4.43 18.36 1.38
CA HIS A 138 -3.00 18.13 1.23
C HIS A 138 -2.25 19.46 1.22
N HIS A 139 -0.94 19.38 1.38
CA HIS A 139 -0.03 20.51 1.29
C HIS A 139 -0.16 21.25 -0.06
N ARG A 140 0.16 22.56 -0.06
CA ARG A 140 0.01 23.47 -1.21
C ARG A 140 0.75 23.02 -2.49
N GLU A 141 1.83 22.25 -2.31
CA GLU A 141 2.72 21.83 -3.41
C GLU A 141 2.27 20.52 -4.09
N LYS A 142 1.21 19.87 -3.60
CA LYS A 142 0.70 18.66 -4.22
C LYS A 142 -0.01 19.01 -5.54
N LEU A 143 0.56 18.53 -6.64
CA LEU A 143 0.13 18.87 -8.00
C LEU A 143 -1.14 18.14 -8.44
N ASP A 144 -1.31 16.89 -8.04
CA ASP A 144 -2.47 16.08 -8.41
C ASP A 144 -3.69 16.43 -7.55
N ALA A 145 -4.84 16.60 -8.20
CA ALA A 145 -6.15 16.77 -7.58
C ALA A 145 -7.24 16.20 -8.52
N PRO A 146 -8.07 15.25 -8.07
CA PRO A 146 -8.02 14.56 -6.78
C PRO A 146 -6.74 13.72 -6.57
N SER A 147 -6.42 13.44 -5.32
CA SER A 147 -5.34 12.53 -4.92
C SER A 147 -5.70 11.09 -5.28
N GLY A 148 -4.68 10.27 -5.56
CA GLY A 148 -4.90 8.85 -5.82
C GLY A 148 -5.61 8.08 -4.71
N THR A 149 -5.55 8.54 -3.45
CA THR A 149 -6.32 7.94 -2.35
C THR A 149 -7.80 8.34 -2.43
N ALA A 150 -8.10 9.60 -2.75
CA ALA A 150 -9.48 10.05 -2.92
C ALA A 150 -10.16 9.36 -4.11
N LEU A 151 -9.46 9.18 -5.23
CA LEU A 151 -9.98 8.42 -6.38
C LEU A 151 -10.33 6.98 -6.00
N LYS A 152 -9.46 6.31 -5.22
CA LYS A 152 -9.74 4.95 -4.74
C LYS A 152 -10.89 4.88 -3.74
N LEU A 153 -11.07 5.91 -2.91
CA LEU A 153 -12.21 6.01 -2.02
C LEU A 153 -13.50 6.21 -2.81
N GLN A 154 -13.48 7.03 -3.86
CA GLN A 154 -14.63 7.24 -4.75
C GLN A 154 -15.01 5.94 -5.46
N GLU A 155 -14.03 5.23 -6.02
CA GLU A 155 -14.22 3.92 -6.65
C GLU A 155 -14.80 2.91 -5.65
N ALA A 156 -14.24 2.84 -4.44
CA ALA A 156 -14.74 1.97 -3.38
C ALA A 156 -16.18 2.30 -2.97
N LEU A 157 -16.56 3.59 -2.97
CA LEU A 157 -17.88 4.06 -2.60
C LEU A 157 -18.92 3.92 -3.73
N ALA A 158 -18.48 3.92 -4.99
CA ALA A 158 -19.33 3.59 -6.14
C ALA A 158 -19.73 2.11 -6.12
N GLY A 159 -18.84 1.22 -5.66
CA GLY A 159 -19.13 -0.19 -5.48
C GLY A 159 -19.51 -0.88 -6.79
N GLU A 160 -20.72 -1.45 -6.85
CA GLU A 160 -21.26 -2.11 -8.05
C GLU A 160 -22.01 -1.16 -9.00
N ASP A 161 -22.15 0.11 -8.63
CA ASP A 161 -22.79 1.14 -9.46
C ASP A 161 -21.73 2.16 -9.93
N PRO A 162 -20.96 1.84 -10.98
CA PRO A 162 -19.89 2.71 -11.46
C PRO A 162 -20.42 4.01 -12.09
N GLU A 163 -21.72 4.10 -12.38
CA GLU A 163 -22.35 5.33 -12.86
C GLU A 163 -22.63 6.31 -11.72
N ARG A 164 -22.70 5.83 -10.47
CA ARG A 164 -22.83 6.67 -9.27
C ARG A 164 -21.50 7.32 -8.91
N ILE A 165 -21.30 8.55 -9.40
CA ILE A 165 -20.09 9.33 -9.14
C ILE A 165 -20.33 10.28 -7.96
N TRP A 166 -19.70 9.97 -6.84
CA TRP A 166 -19.72 10.80 -5.64
C TRP A 166 -18.75 11.99 -5.76
N PRO A 167 -19.15 13.23 -5.45
CA PRO A 167 -18.27 14.40 -5.59
C PRO A 167 -17.04 14.34 -4.69
N ILE A 168 -15.88 14.74 -5.25
CA ILE A 168 -14.63 14.91 -4.50
C ILE A 168 -14.26 16.40 -4.46
N THR A 169 -14.07 16.93 -3.25
CA THR A 169 -13.53 18.28 -3.03
C THR A 169 -12.08 18.20 -2.58
N SER A 170 -11.19 18.88 -3.30
CA SER A 170 -9.76 18.90 -3.02
C SER A 170 -9.27 20.24 -2.51
N VAL A 171 -8.68 20.24 -1.31
CA VAL A 171 -8.06 21.41 -0.70
C VAL A 171 -6.53 21.25 -0.72
N ARG A 172 -5.84 22.31 -1.16
CA ARG A 172 -4.38 22.40 -1.22
C ARG A 172 -3.92 23.57 -0.37
N THR A 173 -3.49 23.28 0.85
CA THR A 173 -3.13 24.32 1.82
C THR A 173 -2.04 23.88 2.79
N GLY A 174 -1.21 24.85 3.20
CA GLY A 174 -0.17 24.64 4.21
C GLY A 174 0.74 23.45 3.94
N TRP A 175 0.95 22.64 4.98
CA TRP A 175 1.88 21.51 5.04
C TRP A 175 1.19 20.18 5.37
N ILE A 176 -0.12 20.10 5.16
CA ILE A 176 -0.92 18.92 5.54
C ILE A 176 -0.42 17.69 4.78
N PRO A 177 0.09 16.63 5.45
CA PRO A 177 0.60 15.45 4.76
C PRO A 177 -0.47 14.74 3.93
N GLY A 178 -1.69 14.68 4.48
CA GLY A 178 -2.89 14.14 3.85
C GLY A 178 -4.00 13.98 4.88
N THR A 179 -5.21 14.40 4.54
CA THR A 179 -6.44 14.09 5.30
C THR A 179 -7.53 13.76 4.30
N HIS A 180 -8.32 12.73 4.59
CA HIS A 180 -9.42 12.25 3.76
C HIS A 180 -10.64 12.07 4.65
N ALA A 181 -11.76 12.65 4.26
CA ALA A 181 -13.04 12.51 4.91
C ALA A 181 -14.06 11.92 3.91
N LEU A 182 -14.78 10.91 4.34
CA LEU A 182 -16.00 10.41 3.71
C LEU A 182 -17.18 10.91 4.53
N GLU A 183 -18.00 11.74 3.94
CA GLU A 183 -19.24 12.25 4.52
C GLU A 183 -20.41 11.56 3.83
N VAL A 184 -21.36 11.09 4.62
CA VAL A 184 -22.65 10.57 4.18
C VAL A 184 -23.72 11.39 4.86
N ASP A 185 -24.54 12.09 4.09
CA ASP A 185 -25.52 13.05 4.59
C ASP A 185 -26.93 12.59 4.21
N GLY A 186 -27.82 12.66 5.18
CA GLY A 186 -29.25 12.44 5.01
C GLY A 186 -30.03 13.59 5.65
N ARG A 187 -31.34 13.62 5.43
CA ARG A 187 -32.22 14.74 5.84
C ARG A 187 -32.07 15.18 7.31
N PHE A 188 -31.70 14.28 8.22
CA PHE A 188 -31.66 14.54 9.65
C PHE A 188 -30.34 14.18 10.32
N GLU A 189 -29.37 13.67 9.56
CA GLU A 189 -28.12 13.14 10.12
C GLU A 189 -26.99 13.17 9.11
N THR A 190 -25.76 13.27 9.64
CA THR A 190 -24.53 13.18 8.85
C THR A 190 -23.60 12.20 9.56
N LEU A 191 -23.00 11.31 8.78
CA LEU A 191 -21.96 10.39 9.23
C LEU A 191 -20.63 10.75 8.56
N SER A 192 -19.62 11.01 9.39
CA SER A 192 -18.28 11.41 8.96
C SER A 192 -17.23 10.35 9.33
N LEU A 193 -16.46 9.90 8.34
CA LEU A 193 -15.29 9.05 8.55
C LEU A 193 -14.03 9.78 8.10
N VAL A 194 -13.19 10.17 9.05
CA VAL A 194 -12.01 11.01 8.80
C VAL A 194 -10.72 10.28 9.14
N HIS A 195 -9.80 10.23 8.18
CA HIS A 195 -8.44 9.77 8.36
C HIS A 195 -7.44 10.93 8.18
N THR A 196 -6.55 11.12 9.15
CA THR A 196 -5.52 12.18 9.13
C THR A 196 -4.12 11.58 9.27
N VAL A 197 -3.27 11.82 8.26
CA VAL A 197 -1.85 11.50 8.32
C VAL A 197 -1.12 12.59 9.11
N ARG A 198 -0.53 12.22 10.24
CA ARG A 198 0.29 13.13 11.07
C ARG A 198 1.72 13.23 10.56
N ASP A 199 2.27 12.10 10.12
CA ASP A 199 3.63 12.01 9.58
C ASP A 199 3.71 10.92 8.50
N ARG A 200 4.61 11.11 7.52
CA ARG A 200 4.80 10.16 6.42
C ARG A 200 5.45 8.84 6.84
N GLY A 201 5.99 8.77 8.05
CA GLY A 201 6.43 7.53 8.70
C GLY A 201 5.34 6.46 8.76
N VAL A 202 4.05 6.84 8.69
CA VAL A 202 2.93 5.87 8.66
C VAL A 202 3.06 4.86 7.51
N PHE A 203 3.61 5.26 6.36
CA PHE A 203 3.78 4.35 5.23
C PHE A 203 4.94 3.37 5.46
N ALA A 204 5.99 3.82 6.16
CA ALA A 204 7.13 2.97 6.50
C ALA A 204 6.75 1.96 7.58
N ASP A 205 6.08 2.45 8.63
CA ASP A 205 5.57 1.61 9.71
C ASP A 205 4.62 0.54 9.18
N GLY A 206 3.69 0.91 8.31
CA GLY A 206 2.79 -0.03 7.67
C GLY A 206 3.48 -1.04 6.74
N ALA A 207 4.56 -0.66 6.05
CA ALA A 207 5.36 -1.60 5.25
C ALA A 207 6.09 -2.62 6.12
N VAL A 208 6.59 -2.20 7.29
CA VAL A 208 7.21 -3.12 8.25
C VAL A 208 6.16 -4.03 8.89
N ALA A 209 4.97 -3.50 9.24
CA ALA A 209 3.86 -4.31 9.74
C ALA A 209 3.38 -5.34 8.70
N ALA A 210 3.31 -4.95 7.43
CA ALA A 210 3.01 -5.89 6.34
C ALA A 210 4.09 -6.97 6.20
N ALA A 211 5.36 -6.62 6.43
CA ALA A 211 6.47 -7.56 6.39
C ALA A 211 6.48 -8.54 7.57
N GLU A 212 6.07 -8.08 8.76
CA GLU A 212 5.81 -8.94 9.92
C GLU A 212 4.70 -9.94 9.64
N TRP A 213 3.61 -9.48 9.03
CA TRP A 213 2.49 -10.33 8.66
C TRP A 213 2.88 -11.31 7.55
N LEU A 214 3.64 -10.89 6.54
CA LEU A 214 4.00 -11.78 5.42
C LEU A 214 4.96 -12.90 5.83
N ARG A 215 5.70 -12.74 6.92
CA ARG A 215 6.70 -13.71 7.39
C ARG A 215 6.10 -15.11 7.54
N GLY A 216 6.73 -16.09 6.89
CA GLY A 216 6.36 -17.51 6.95
C GLY A 216 5.14 -17.89 6.10
N ARG A 217 4.56 -16.97 5.33
CA ARG A 217 3.43 -17.23 4.42
C ARG A 217 3.94 -17.60 3.02
N GLN A 218 3.02 -18.06 2.16
CA GLN A 218 3.28 -18.37 0.75
C GLN A 218 2.09 -17.93 -0.09
N GLY A 219 2.34 -17.39 -1.28
CA GLY A 219 1.30 -16.88 -2.17
C GLY A 219 1.32 -15.36 -2.34
N VAL A 220 0.30 -14.81 -2.99
CA VAL A 220 0.20 -13.39 -3.31
C VAL A 220 -0.92 -12.77 -2.50
N TYR A 221 -0.61 -11.68 -1.83
CA TYR A 221 -1.45 -11.01 -0.87
C TYR A 221 -1.49 -9.50 -1.13
N THR A 222 -2.53 -8.89 -0.60
CA THR A 222 -2.76 -7.46 -0.57
C THR A 222 -2.92 -7.00 0.88
N PHE A 223 -3.10 -5.69 1.06
CA PHE A 223 -3.40 -5.17 2.39
C PHE A 223 -4.78 -5.61 2.91
N GLU A 224 -5.71 -5.97 2.02
CA GLU A 224 -7.03 -6.50 2.42
C GLU A 224 -6.87 -7.82 3.20
N ASP A 225 -5.95 -8.69 2.76
CA ASP A 225 -5.66 -9.96 3.44
C ASP A 225 -5.11 -9.76 4.85
N ILE A 226 -4.41 -8.65 5.10
CA ILE A 226 -3.99 -8.26 6.46
C ILE A 226 -5.22 -7.91 7.30
N LEU A 227 -6.16 -7.14 6.74
CA LEU A 227 -7.35 -6.67 7.45
C LEU A 227 -8.39 -7.77 7.70
N SER A 228 -8.41 -8.83 6.87
CA SER A 228 -9.32 -9.96 7.02
C SER A 228 -8.82 -11.05 7.98
N GLY A 229 -7.57 -10.94 8.46
CA GLY A 229 -6.97 -11.95 9.34
C GLY A 229 -6.23 -13.07 8.59
N GLY A 230 -6.10 -12.98 7.26
CA GLY A 230 -5.32 -13.91 6.44
C GLY A 230 -6.00 -15.24 6.11
N GLU A 231 -7.32 -15.32 6.30
CA GLU A 231 -8.14 -16.42 5.81
C GLU A 231 -8.80 -15.98 4.50
N SER A 232 -8.25 -16.48 3.39
CA SER A 232 -8.82 -16.41 2.04
C SER A 232 -9.06 -17.83 1.55
#